data_AF-A0A1Y2CG89-F1
#
_entry.id   AF-A0A1Y2CG89-F1
#
_cell.length_a   1.000
_cell.length_b   1.000
_cell.length_c   1.000
_cell.angle_alpha   90.00
_cell.angle_beta   90.00
_cell.angle_gamma   90.00
#
_symmetry.space_group_name_H-M   'P 1'
#
loop_
_entity.id
_entity.type
_entity.pdbx_description
1 polymer ?
#
loop_
_entity_poly.entity_id
_entity_poly.type
_entity_poly.pdbx_seq_one_letter_code
_entity_poly.pdbx_strand_id
1 'polypeptide(L)'
;QVRDGIVSISPEVLTPENIDILLQIIPTESEIELVKSFNGDPASLPEGEKFIKSVASIPRLKMRLESVSFQNRFLENVVEIETNLKCISQAIDDVMTSEKFKKVLEAVLVIGNFVNKNTFRGGAYGFEMSSLLKLRDIKASENSNLKNWAPTMLHYLARRLQETDEKVLDLQSELPTVGPASRISIEGLLQAVQDL
;
A
#
# COMPACT_ATOMS: atom_id res chain seq x y z
N GLN A 1 -13.99 -12.34 35.84
CA GLN A 1 -12.98 -12.67 34.82
C GLN A 1 -12.94 -11.64 33.69
N VAL A 2 -13.90 -11.57 32.76
CA VAL A 2 -13.84 -10.59 31.64
C VAL A 2 -13.82 -9.14 32.14
N ARG A 3 -14.73 -8.76 33.03
CA ARG A 3 -14.74 -7.41 33.65
C ARG A 3 -13.40 -7.08 34.29
N ASP A 4 -12.88 -7.98 35.12
CA ASP A 4 -11.65 -7.72 35.87
C ASP A 4 -10.46 -7.61 34.92
N GLY A 5 -10.41 -8.43 33.86
CA GLY A 5 -9.41 -8.33 32.80
C GLY A 5 -9.49 -7.02 32.00
N ILE A 6 -10.69 -6.50 31.73
CA ILE A 6 -10.86 -5.18 31.11
C ILE A 6 -10.38 -4.07 32.04
N VAL A 7 -10.73 -4.14 33.33
CA VAL A 7 -10.38 -3.11 34.32
C VAL A 7 -8.87 -3.10 34.60
N SER A 8 -8.23 -4.27 34.65
CA SER A 8 -6.78 -4.39 34.89
C SER A 8 -5.93 -4.30 33.64
N ILE A 9 -6.55 -4.20 32.44
CA ILE A 9 -5.86 -4.23 31.14
C ILE A 9 -4.99 -5.51 31.04
N SER A 10 -5.58 -6.67 31.37
CA SER A 10 -4.87 -7.93 31.35
C SER A 10 -4.57 -8.37 29.91
N PRO A 11 -3.30 -8.58 29.52
CA PRO A 11 -2.94 -9.01 28.17
C PRO A 11 -3.40 -10.44 27.85
N GLU A 12 -3.64 -11.28 28.87
CA GLU A 12 -4.18 -12.64 28.68
C GLU A 12 -5.66 -12.63 28.30
N VAL A 13 -6.40 -11.59 28.74
CA VAL A 13 -7.84 -11.44 28.46
C VAL A 13 -8.05 -10.56 27.24
N LEU A 14 -7.29 -9.46 27.12
CA LEU A 14 -7.40 -8.46 26.06
C LEU A 14 -6.42 -8.75 24.91
N THR A 15 -6.51 -9.95 24.34
CA THR A 15 -5.85 -10.24 23.06
C THR A 15 -6.53 -9.46 21.93
N PRO A 16 -5.87 -9.21 20.79
CA PRO A 16 -6.48 -8.52 19.65
C PRO A 16 -7.82 -9.12 19.22
N GLU A 17 -7.91 -10.45 19.14
CA GLU A 17 -9.13 -11.16 18.74
C GLU A 17 -10.25 -10.95 19.76
N ASN A 18 -9.93 -11.05 21.06
CA ASN A 18 -10.90 -10.85 22.11
C ASN A 18 -11.40 -9.41 22.16
N ILE A 19 -10.53 -8.43 21.92
CA ILE A 19 -10.93 -7.02 21.88
C ILE A 19 -11.88 -6.77 20.71
N ASP A 20 -11.60 -7.31 19.52
CA ASP A 20 -12.48 -7.16 18.35
C ASP A 20 -13.87 -7.75 18.63
N ILE A 21 -13.95 -8.92 19.27
CA ILE A 21 -15.21 -9.51 19.71
C ILE A 21 -15.91 -8.61 20.73
N LEU A 22 -15.19 -8.14 21.76
CA LEU A 22 -15.74 -7.29 22.82
C LEU A 22 -16.27 -5.95 22.28
N LEU A 23 -15.61 -5.37 21.27
CA LEU A 23 -16.06 -4.15 20.59
C LEU A 23 -17.37 -4.36 19.81
N GLN A 24 -17.60 -5.56 19.27
CA GLN A 24 -18.85 -5.92 18.57
C GLN A 24 -20.03 -6.15 19.51
N ILE A 25 -19.77 -6.60 20.75
CA ILE A 25 -20.81 -6.93 21.75
C ILE A 25 -20.94 -5.88 22.87
N ILE A 26 -20.50 -4.64 22.61
CA ILE A 26 -20.70 -3.55 23.56
C ILE A 26 -22.21 -3.35 23.77
N PRO A 27 -22.71 -3.45 25.02
CA PRO A 27 -24.12 -3.24 25.27
C PRO A 27 -24.56 -1.82 24.94
N THR A 28 -25.73 -1.72 24.32
CA THR A 28 -26.41 -0.44 24.06
C THR A 28 -26.94 0.18 25.35
N GLU A 29 -27.23 1.49 25.33
CA GLU A 29 -27.79 2.18 26.49
C GLU A 29 -29.11 1.57 26.96
N SER A 30 -29.98 1.17 26.01
CA SER A 30 -31.25 0.52 26.32
C SER A 30 -31.08 -0.85 26.98
N GLU A 31 -30.13 -1.66 26.52
CA GLU A 31 -29.81 -2.96 27.15
C GLU A 31 -29.26 -2.77 28.56
N ILE A 32 -28.42 -1.76 28.76
CA ILE A 32 -27.87 -1.41 30.08
C ILE A 32 -29.00 -0.98 31.03
N GLU A 33 -29.92 -0.13 30.57
CA GLU A 33 -31.07 0.32 31.37
C GLU A 33 -32.00 -0.84 31.72
N LEU A 34 -32.31 -1.70 30.76
CA LEU A 34 -33.17 -2.87 30.97
C LEU A 34 -32.61 -3.78 32.06
N VAL A 35 -31.32 -4.14 31.96
CA VAL A 35 -30.65 -5.01 32.94
C VAL A 35 -30.48 -4.33 34.31
N LYS A 36 -30.34 -2.99 34.34
CA LYS A 36 -30.31 -2.21 35.59
C LYS A 36 -31.68 -2.13 36.27
N SER A 37 -32.77 -2.08 35.50
CA SER A 37 -34.15 -2.02 36.02
C SER A 37 -34.66 -3.34 36.60
N PHE A 38 -33.96 -4.44 36.34
CA PHE A 38 -34.32 -5.75 36.86
C PHE A 38 -34.16 -5.82 38.39
N ASN A 39 -35.29 -5.96 39.08
CA ASN A 39 -35.39 -6.02 40.54
C ASN A 39 -35.44 -7.45 41.11
N GLY A 40 -35.29 -8.48 40.27
CA GLY A 40 -35.22 -9.88 40.70
C GLY A 40 -33.82 -10.31 41.15
N ASP A 41 -33.65 -11.61 41.41
CA ASP A 41 -32.35 -12.19 41.77
C ASP A 41 -31.36 -12.12 40.59
N PRO A 42 -30.24 -11.39 40.69
CA PRO A 42 -29.24 -11.33 39.62
C PRO A 42 -28.66 -12.69 39.22
N ALA A 43 -28.69 -13.70 40.11
CA ALA A 43 -28.21 -15.05 39.79
C ALA A 43 -29.13 -15.79 38.80
N SER A 44 -30.41 -15.41 38.72
CA SER A 44 -31.39 -16.02 37.82
C SER A 44 -31.33 -15.48 36.39
N LEU A 45 -30.51 -14.45 36.13
CA LEU A 45 -30.34 -13.87 34.79
C LEU A 45 -29.64 -14.87 33.84
N PRO A 46 -30.01 -14.92 32.55
CA PRO A 46 -29.23 -15.61 31.53
C PRO A 46 -27.78 -15.08 31.45
N GLU A 47 -26.85 -15.90 30.98
CA GLU A 47 -25.42 -15.55 30.92
C GLU A 47 -25.13 -14.27 30.11
N GLY A 48 -25.89 -14.01 29.03
CA GLY A 48 -25.77 -12.77 28.26
C GLY A 48 -26.15 -11.52 29.08
N GLU A 49 -27.23 -11.58 29.85
CA GLU A 49 -27.67 -10.47 30.71
C GLU A 49 -26.72 -10.28 31.91
N LYS A 50 -26.16 -11.37 32.45
CA LYS A 50 -25.08 -11.30 33.45
C LYS A 50 -23.83 -10.63 32.88
N PHE A 51 -23.44 -10.93 31.64
CA PHE A 51 -22.35 -10.26 30.95
C PHE A 51 -22.60 -8.76 30.82
N ILE A 52 -23.78 -8.36 30.29
CA ILE A 52 -24.18 -6.96 30.17
C ILE A 52 -24.09 -6.25 31.52
N LYS A 53 -24.67 -6.84 32.58
CA LYS A 53 -24.63 -6.28 33.93
C LYS A 53 -23.21 -6.07 34.45
N SER A 54 -22.32 -7.03 34.16
CA SER A 54 -20.92 -7.00 34.57
C SER A 54 -20.14 -5.87 33.89
N VAL A 55 -20.25 -5.76 32.56
CA VAL A 55 -19.48 -4.77 31.78
C VAL A 55 -20.11 -3.36 31.84
N ALA A 56 -21.41 -3.24 32.09
CA ALA A 56 -22.10 -1.95 32.28
C ALA A 56 -21.59 -1.15 33.49
N SER A 57 -20.92 -1.82 34.44
CA SER A 57 -20.27 -1.16 35.57
C SER A 57 -18.94 -0.49 35.20
N ILE A 58 -18.39 -0.77 34.01
CA ILE A 58 -17.08 -0.29 33.58
C ILE A 58 -17.24 1.10 32.95
N PRO A 59 -16.63 2.14 33.53
CA PRO A 59 -16.72 3.49 32.97
C PRO A 59 -15.97 3.58 31.65
N ARG A 60 -16.62 4.15 30.63
CA ARG A 60 -16.06 4.36 29.28
C ARG A 60 -15.55 3.07 28.65
N LEU A 61 -16.31 1.98 28.79
CA LEU A 61 -15.96 0.64 28.27
C LEU A 61 -15.44 0.68 26.83
N LYS A 62 -16.21 1.30 25.92
CA LYS A 62 -15.83 1.44 24.51
C LYS A 62 -14.45 2.07 24.33
N MET A 63 -14.25 3.25 24.91
CA MET A 63 -12.97 3.96 24.80
C MET A 63 -11.80 3.15 25.38
N ARG A 64 -12.02 2.40 26.48
CA ARG A 64 -10.97 1.55 27.05
C ARG A 64 -10.57 0.44 26.08
N LEU A 65 -11.54 -0.26 25.51
CA LEU A 65 -11.30 -1.33 24.53
C LEU A 65 -10.61 -0.78 23.27
N GLU A 66 -11.09 0.36 22.75
CA GLU A 66 -10.47 1.05 21.61
C GLU A 66 -9.03 1.47 21.92
N SER A 67 -8.76 2.00 23.12
CA SER A 67 -7.41 2.41 23.53
C SER A 67 -6.44 1.23 23.62
N VAL A 68 -6.89 0.09 24.15
CA VAL A 68 -6.05 -1.12 24.22
C VAL A 68 -5.87 -1.74 22.84
N SER A 69 -6.91 -1.75 22.00
CA SER A 69 -6.80 -2.18 20.59
C SER A 69 -5.75 -1.36 19.84
N PHE A 70 -5.82 -0.03 19.98
CA PHE A 70 -4.85 0.89 19.41
C PHE A 70 -3.45 0.63 19.94
N GLN A 71 -3.28 0.51 21.26
CA GLN A 71 -1.98 0.22 21.88
C GLN A 71 -1.36 -1.06 21.34
N ASN A 72 -2.16 -2.12 21.16
CA ASN A 72 -1.70 -3.41 20.64
C ASN A 72 -1.22 -3.33 19.18
N ARG A 73 -1.87 -2.48 18.35
CA ARG A 73 -1.57 -2.35 16.92
C ARG A 73 -0.61 -1.20 16.58
N PHE A 74 -0.37 -0.29 17.52
CA PHE A 74 0.37 0.95 17.28
C PHE A 74 1.76 0.71 16.68
N LEU A 75 2.57 -0.15 17.32
CA LEU A 75 3.94 -0.40 16.86
C LEU A 75 3.97 -1.09 15.49
N GLU A 76 3.05 -2.02 15.25
CA GLU A 76 2.95 -2.71 13.96
C GLU A 76 2.60 -1.72 12.84
N ASN A 77 1.57 -0.89 13.05
CA ASN A 77 1.15 0.14 12.11
C ASN A 77 2.29 1.14 11.82
N VAL A 78 3.00 1.61 12.84
CA VAL A 78 4.15 2.52 12.67
C VAL A 78 5.25 1.87 11.82
N VAL A 79 5.59 0.60 12.10
CA VAL A 79 6.62 -0.13 11.35
C VAL A 79 6.20 -0.33 9.90
N GLU A 80 4.93 -0.64 9.64
CA GLU A 80 4.40 -0.78 8.28
C GLU A 80 4.49 0.55 7.51
N ILE A 81 4.03 1.65 8.12
CA ILE A 81 4.10 2.99 7.53
C ILE A 81 5.54 3.38 7.21
N GLU A 82 6.46 3.22 8.18
CA GLU A 82 7.87 3.52 7.96
C GLU A 82 8.48 2.68 6.84
N THR A 83 8.13 1.40 6.76
CA THR A 83 8.63 0.49 5.72
C THR A 83 8.17 0.94 4.34
N ASN A 84 6.89 1.30 4.22
CA ASN A 84 6.32 1.82 2.99
C ASN A 84 6.96 3.15 2.55
N LEU A 85 7.15 4.08 3.50
CA LEU A 85 7.81 5.36 3.22
C LEU A 85 9.27 5.18 2.79
N LYS A 86 10.02 4.31 3.48
CA LYS A 86 11.42 3.98 3.11
C LYS A 86 11.47 3.35 1.71
N CYS A 87 10.55 2.45 1.39
CA CYS A 87 10.45 1.86 0.06
C CYS A 87 10.19 2.92 -1.02
N ILE A 88 9.26 3.86 -0.81
CA ILE A 88 8.99 4.94 -1.75
C ILE A 88 10.22 5.84 -1.91
N SER A 89 10.84 6.25 -0.80
CA SER A 89 12.04 7.10 -0.83
C SER A 89 13.17 6.44 -1.62
N GLN A 90 13.44 5.17 -1.35
CA GLN A 90 14.48 4.43 -2.06
C GLN A 90 14.15 4.26 -3.55
N ALA A 91 12.89 4.04 -3.93
CA ALA A 91 12.50 3.99 -5.34
C ALA A 91 12.72 5.34 -6.07
N ILE A 92 12.52 6.46 -5.38
CA ILE A 92 12.84 7.79 -5.93
C ILE A 92 14.35 7.91 -6.14
N ASP A 93 15.15 7.52 -5.14
CA ASP A 93 16.60 7.58 -5.23
C ASP A 93 17.15 6.67 -6.34
N ASP A 94 16.64 5.43 -6.44
CA ASP A 94 16.96 4.48 -7.51
C ASP A 94 16.74 5.14 -8.89
N VAL A 95 15.57 5.75 -9.12
CA VAL A 95 15.23 6.41 -10.40
C VAL A 95 16.10 7.63 -10.68
N MET A 96 16.35 8.47 -9.67
CA MET A 96 17.11 9.72 -9.81
C MET A 96 18.60 9.49 -10.03
N THR A 97 19.14 8.41 -9.45
CA THR A 97 20.58 8.09 -9.48
C THR A 97 20.94 7.07 -10.55
N SER A 98 19.98 6.33 -11.12
CA SER A 98 20.26 5.33 -12.15
C SER A 98 20.84 5.97 -13.43
N GLU A 99 22.10 5.64 -13.71
CA GLU A 99 22.79 6.04 -14.94
C GLU A 99 22.30 5.22 -16.14
N LYS A 100 21.96 3.94 -15.92
CA LYS A 100 21.37 3.10 -16.98
C LYS A 100 20.02 3.67 -17.42
N PHE A 101 19.18 4.12 -16.48
CA PHE A 101 17.89 4.70 -16.82
C PHE A 101 18.04 6.00 -17.61
N LYS A 102 18.97 6.88 -17.22
CA LYS A 102 19.29 8.10 -17.97
C LYS A 102 19.71 7.80 -19.42
N LYS A 103 20.56 6.79 -19.63
CA LYS A 103 20.96 6.34 -20.98
C LYS A 103 19.79 5.83 -21.81
N VAL A 104 18.85 5.10 -21.19
CA VAL A 104 17.61 4.68 -21.86
C VAL A 104 16.80 5.89 -22.29
N LEU A 105 16.61 6.88 -21.42
CA LEU A 105 15.87 8.10 -21.74
C LEU A 105 16.53 8.89 -22.87
N GLU A 106 17.87 9.01 -22.85
CA GLU A 106 18.64 9.68 -23.91
C GLU A 106 18.45 8.96 -25.26
N ALA A 107 18.59 7.64 -25.29
CA ALA A 107 18.42 6.86 -26.50
C ALA A 107 16.99 6.98 -27.06
N VAL A 108 15.97 6.98 -26.19
CA VAL A 108 14.58 7.22 -26.59
C VAL A 108 14.40 8.62 -27.15
N LEU A 109 15.00 9.64 -26.54
CA LEU A 109 14.92 11.03 -27.02
C LEU A 109 15.55 11.17 -28.40
N VAL A 110 16.74 10.59 -28.60
CA VAL A 110 17.45 10.61 -29.90
C VAL A 110 16.64 9.90 -30.98
N ILE A 111 16.14 8.69 -30.71
CA ILE A 111 15.32 7.94 -31.66
C ILE A 111 14.02 8.68 -31.95
N GLY A 112 13.34 9.20 -30.92
CA GLY A 112 12.11 9.96 -31.05
C GLY A 112 12.29 11.21 -31.90
N ASN A 113 13.37 11.96 -31.69
CA ASN A 113 13.71 13.14 -32.47
C ASN A 113 14.04 12.80 -33.93
N PHE A 114 14.74 11.70 -34.17
CA PHE A 114 15.04 11.25 -35.53
C PHE A 114 13.77 10.87 -36.29
N VAL A 115 12.90 10.05 -35.69
CA VAL A 115 11.64 9.60 -36.30
C VAL A 115 10.69 10.76 -36.54
N ASN A 116 10.67 11.75 -35.65
CA ASN A 116 9.77 12.91 -35.73
C ASN A 116 10.38 14.15 -36.38
N LYS A 117 11.56 14.05 -37.02
CA LYS A 117 12.36 15.19 -37.51
C LYS A 117 11.60 16.23 -38.34
N ASN A 118 10.59 15.81 -39.11
CA ASN A 118 9.78 16.68 -39.98
C ASN A 118 8.38 16.99 -39.42
N THR A 119 8.17 16.76 -38.12
CA THR A 119 6.91 17.03 -37.44
C THR A 119 7.12 18.06 -36.34
N PHE A 120 6.04 18.64 -35.81
CA PHE A 120 6.11 19.53 -34.65
C PHE A 120 6.67 18.85 -33.37
N ARG A 121 6.79 17.51 -33.37
CA ARG A 121 7.34 16.70 -32.27
C ARG A 121 8.84 16.43 -32.41
N GLY A 122 9.48 16.88 -33.49
CA GLY A 122 10.93 16.78 -33.68
C GLY A 122 11.68 17.87 -32.93
N GLY A 123 12.95 17.61 -32.58
CA GLY A 123 13.79 18.58 -31.87
C GLY A 123 13.38 18.83 -30.42
N ALA A 124 12.74 17.86 -29.78
CA ALA A 124 12.34 17.93 -28.38
C ALA A 124 13.57 17.83 -27.46
N TYR A 125 13.49 18.51 -26.31
CA TYR A 125 14.48 18.43 -25.22
C TYR A 125 14.15 17.34 -24.19
N GLY A 126 12.93 16.79 -24.25
CA GLY A 126 12.43 15.77 -23.33
C GLY A 126 11.07 15.26 -23.78
N PHE A 127 10.56 14.26 -23.07
CA PHE A 127 9.26 13.65 -23.34
C PHE A 127 8.60 13.22 -22.03
N GLU A 128 7.28 13.04 -22.05
CA GLU A 128 6.55 12.51 -20.90
C GLU A 128 6.89 11.04 -20.67
N MET A 129 7.11 10.64 -19.41
CA MET A 129 7.42 9.26 -19.00
C MET A 129 6.42 8.22 -19.52
N SER A 130 5.14 8.60 -19.62
CA SER A 130 4.07 7.78 -20.20
C SER A 130 4.36 7.32 -21.63
N SER A 131 5.21 8.04 -22.37
CA SER A 131 5.61 7.73 -23.73
C SER A 131 6.49 6.48 -23.83
N LEU A 132 7.18 6.09 -22.76
CA LEU A 132 7.96 4.84 -22.72
C LEU A 132 7.09 3.61 -23.00
N LEU A 133 5.84 3.61 -22.52
CA LEU A 133 4.89 2.51 -22.73
C LEU A 133 4.51 2.36 -24.21
N LYS A 134 4.52 3.47 -24.97
CA LYS A 134 4.15 3.50 -26.39
C LYS A 134 5.20 2.86 -27.30
N LEU A 135 6.44 2.69 -26.83
CA LEU A 135 7.53 2.09 -27.62
C LEU A 135 7.23 0.63 -28.01
N ARG A 136 6.44 -0.08 -27.22
CA ARG A 136 5.99 -1.44 -27.52
C ARG A 136 4.97 -1.46 -28.66
N ASP A 137 4.25 -0.37 -28.89
CA ASP A 137 3.12 -0.35 -29.83
C ASP A 137 3.55 0.15 -31.22
N ILE A 138 4.65 0.89 -31.31
CA ILE A 138 5.20 1.39 -32.58
C ILE A 138 5.95 0.26 -33.28
N LYS A 139 5.39 -0.27 -34.38
CA LYS A 139 5.98 -1.35 -35.19
C LYS A 139 6.77 -0.82 -36.38
N ALA A 140 7.76 -1.58 -36.83
CA ALA A 140 8.41 -1.35 -38.11
C ALA A 140 7.39 -1.49 -39.27
N SER A 141 7.58 -0.73 -40.35
CA SER A 141 6.75 -0.83 -41.56
C SER A 141 6.83 -2.24 -42.16
N GLU A 142 5.72 -2.73 -42.72
CA GLU A 142 5.43 -4.11 -43.14
C GLU A 142 6.34 -4.70 -44.24
N ASN A 143 7.40 -4.01 -44.66
CA ASN A 143 8.39 -4.51 -45.61
C ASN A 143 9.36 -5.56 -45.01
N SER A 144 9.10 -6.06 -43.79
CA SER A 144 9.87 -7.16 -43.21
C SER A 144 9.37 -8.51 -43.72
N ASN A 145 10.24 -9.31 -44.34
CA ASN A 145 9.97 -10.67 -44.83
C ASN A 145 9.51 -11.69 -43.76
N LEU A 146 9.28 -11.26 -42.52
CA LEU A 146 8.74 -12.04 -41.41
C LEU A 146 7.21 -11.94 -41.42
N LYS A 147 6.54 -12.86 -42.10
CA LYS A 147 5.08 -12.86 -42.31
C LYS A 147 4.22 -12.84 -41.03
N ASN A 148 4.80 -13.05 -39.83
CA ASN A 148 4.05 -13.16 -38.57
C ASN A 148 4.62 -12.34 -37.38
N TRP A 149 5.70 -11.57 -37.56
CA TRP A 149 6.29 -10.78 -36.46
C TRP A 149 6.95 -9.51 -36.98
N ALA A 150 6.47 -8.35 -36.52
CA ALA A 150 7.06 -7.05 -36.80
C ALA A 150 7.77 -6.53 -35.53
N PRO A 151 9.09 -6.27 -35.58
CA PRO A 151 9.80 -5.70 -34.44
C PRO A 151 9.23 -4.32 -34.08
N THR A 152 9.19 -4.03 -32.79
CA THR A 152 8.70 -2.75 -32.27
C THR A 152 9.86 -1.78 -32.02
N MET A 153 9.55 -0.51 -31.79
CA MET A 153 10.54 0.50 -31.42
C MET A 153 11.26 0.11 -30.11
N LEU A 154 10.58 -0.57 -29.19
CA LEU A 154 11.20 -1.13 -27.99
C LEU A 154 12.24 -2.22 -28.32
N HIS A 155 11.94 -3.15 -29.26
CA HIS A 155 12.90 -4.15 -29.71
C HIS A 155 14.11 -3.50 -30.38
N TYR A 156 13.88 -2.50 -31.22
CA TYR A 156 14.93 -1.73 -31.86
C TYR A 156 15.80 -0.99 -30.83
N LEU A 157 15.19 -0.33 -29.85
CA LEU A 157 15.89 0.34 -28.75
C LEU A 157 16.77 -0.63 -27.97
N ALA A 158 16.22 -1.78 -27.55
CA ALA A 158 16.96 -2.79 -26.81
C ALA A 158 18.19 -3.28 -27.60
N ARG A 159 18.00 -3.58 -28.89
CA ARG A 159 19.12 -3.95 -29.77
C ARG A 159 20.16 -2.85 -29.88
N ARG A 160 19.75 -1.59 -30.04
CA ARG A 160 20.68 -0.46 -30.13
C ARG A 160 21.47 -0.28 -28.84
N LEU A 161 20.82 -0.36 -27.69
CA LEU A 161 21.48 -0.31 -26.39
C LEU A 161 22.46 -1.48 -26.22
N GLN A 162 22.11 -2.69 -26.68
CA GLN A 162 23.02 -3.83 -26.68
C GLN A 162 24.29 -3.57 -27.51
N GLU A 163 24.13 -2.97 -28.70
CA GLU A 163 25.25 -2.65 -29.60
C GLU A 163 26.15 -1.53 -29.04
N THR A 164 25.60 -0.56 -28.29
CA THR A 164 26.37 0.59 -27.78
C THR A 164 26.89 0.40 -26.36
N ASP A 165 26.09 -0.17 -25.45
CA ASP A 165 26.45 -0.41 -24.05
C ASP A 165 25.54 -1.51 -23.46
N GLU A 166 25.98 -2.76 -23.58
CA GLU A 166 25.24 -3.94 -23.12
C GLU A 166 24.86 -3.89 -21.62
N LYS A 167 25.64 -3.19 -20.79
CA LYS A 167 25.37 -3.09 -19.35
C LYS A 167 24.05 -2.40 -19.04
N VAL A 168 23.54 -1.57 -19.96
CA VAL A 168 22.25 -0.88 -19.83
C VAL A 168 21.06 -1.85 -19.85
N LEU A 169 21.22 -3.03 -20.47
CA LEU A 169 20.17 -4.05 -20.51
C LEU A 169 19.83 -4.61 -19.12
N ASP A 170 20.80 -4.61 -18.22
CA ASP A 170 20.61 -4.91 -16.80
C ASP A 170 20.10 -3.67 -16.04
N LEU A 171 19.04 -3.04 -16.54
CA LEU A 171 18.45 -1.84 -15.93
C LEU A 171 17.86 -2.14 -14.54
N GLN A 172 17.33 -3.35 -14.36
CA GLN A 172 16.65 -3.76 -13.14
C GLN A 172 17.57 -3.77 -11.90
N SER A 173 18.88 -3.94 -12.08
CA SER A 173 19.83 -3.89 -10.96
C SER A 173 20.00 -2.49 -10.35
N GLU A 174 19.67 -1.42 -11.08
CA GLU A 174 19.69 -0.05 -10.57
C GLU A 174 18.31 0.44 -10.11
N LEU A 175 17.24 -0.32 -10.40
CA LEU A 175 15.85 0.03 -10.05
C LEU A 175 15.15 -1.04 -9.20
N PRO A 176 15.80 -1.66 -8.19
CA PRO A 176 15.23 -2.78 -7.45
C PRO A 176 13.95 -2.41 -6.70
N THR A 177 13.82 -1.16 -6.25
CA THR A 177 12.74 -0.75 -5.35
C THR A 177 11.50 -0.23 -6.08
N VAL A 178 11.62 0.07 -7.38
CA VAL A 178 10.52 0.62 -8.18
C VAL A 178 9.33 -0.34 -8.23
N GLY A 179 9.58 -1.64 -8.39
CA GLY A 179 8.52 -2.66 -8.47
C GLY A 179 7.75 -2.86 -7.16
N PRO A 180 8.42 -2.99 -6.00
CA PRO A 180 7.77 -2.95 -4.70
C PRO A 180 7.01 -1.64 -4.45
N ALA A 181 7.64 -0.49 -4.70
CA ALA A 181 7.04 0.82 -4.44
C ALA A 181 5.78 1.07 -5.29
N SER A 182 5.73 0.55 -6.52
CA SER A 182 4.55 0.72 -7.40
C SER A 182 3.28 0.05 -6.89
N ARG A 183 3.37 -0.79 -5.86
CA ARG A 183 2.22 -1.49 -5.24
C ARG A 183 1.69 -0.77 -4.01
N ILE A 184 2.39 0.26 -3.52
CA ILE A 184 2.01 1.00 -2.33
C ILE A 184 0.94 2.02 -2.72
N SER A 185 -0.18 1.99 -2.00
CA SER A 185 -1.23 3.02 -2.13
C SER A 185 -0.85 4.25 -1.32
N ILE A 186 -0.64 5.38 -1.99
CA ILE A 186 -0.37 6.66 -1.31
C ILE A 186 -1.58 7.08 -0.47
N GLU A 187 -2.80 6.92 -1.00
CA GLU A 187 -4.03 7.22 -0.27
C GLU A 187 -4.16 6.35 0.99
N GLY A 188 -3.88 5.05 0.86
CA GLY A 188 -3.90 4.13 2.00
C GLY A 188 -2.85 4.47 3.05
N LEU A 189 -1.65 4.85 2.62
CA LEU A 189 -0.57 5.27 3.51
C LEU A 189 -0.91 6.57 4.26
N LEU A 190 -1.50 7.55 3.56
CA LEU A 190 -1.98 8.78 4.19
C LEU A 190 -3.08 8.51 5.21
N GLN A 191 -4.01 7.62 4.89
CA GLN A 191 -5.06 7.21 5.83
C GLN A 191 -4.45 6.53 7.06
N ALA A 192 -3.52 5.59 6.87
CA ALA A 192 -2.84 4.91 7.97
C ALA A 192 -2.10 5.88 8.90
N VAL A 193 -1.51 6.95 8.36
CA VAL A 193 -0.88 8.02 9.15
C VAL A 193 -1.92 8.86 9.90
N GLN A 194 -3.09 9.10 9.32
CA GLN A 194 -4.18 9.83 10.00
C GLN A 194 -4.83 9.02 11.11
N ASP A 195 -4.81 7.69 10.99
CA ASP A 195 -5.37 6.75 11.95
C ASP A 195 -4.43 6.48 13.15
N LEU A 196 -3.16 6.93 13.08
CA LEU A 196 -2.19 6.95 14.18
C LEU A 196 -2.37 8.18 15.08
#